data_AF-A0A1Y5EBS8-F1
#
_entry.id   AF-A0A1Y5EBS8-F1
#
_cell.length_a   1.000
_cell.length_b   1.000
_cell.length_c   1.000
_cell.angle_alpha   90.00
_cell.angle_beta   90.00
_cell.angle_gamma   90.00
#
_symmetry.space_group_name_H-M   'P 1'
#
loop_
_entity.id
_entity.type
_entity.pdbx_description
1 polymer ?
#
loop_
_entity_poly.entity_id
_entity_poly.type
_entity_poly.pdbx_seq_one_letter_code
_entity_poly.pdbx_strand_id
1 'polypeptide(L)'
;MNKKQEMTYPLGTRPEDGELLKVAEGIYWVRMPIPFKGLDFINLYLLEEDDGWTMVDAGFNSDTIKNLWADIFEKHLKGKPVTRLICTHFHPDHMGLAGWVTEKWDIPLTMTMGEWTFGRMLYLEADDSVPDHVIKFNKKVGFTETMLEKVRKGGFNFLRKSVYNLPESVESLEDGQTLKVGENEWKILIGRGHSPEHACLYCEEKDILISGDQVLPRITPHIGVYPSEPMGNPLHKFLDSISRLSELPEDTLVLPAHNDVFIGLHNQLSYYEDHHKERLMRLKSACDAPKTAFELLPVLFDRELNENDQRLAISEGLAHCHYLVESGELVRQVGDDGVWRFQLTENVDTAVA
;
A
#
# COMPACT_ATOMS: atom_id res chain seq x y z
N MET A 1 10.32 0.93 24.65
CA MET A 1 11.51 0.04 24.61
C MET A 1 11.14 -1.17 23.76
N ASN A 2 11.53 -1.17 22.48
CA ASN A 2 11.31 -2.28 21.56
C ASN A 2 12.05 -3.51 22.08
N LYS A 3 11.31 -4.52 22.58
CA LYS A 3 11.82 -5.88 22.53
C LYS A 3 12.11 -6.15 21.06
N LYS A 4 13.35 -6.48 20.72
CA LYS A 4 13.70 -6.99 19.39
C LYS A 4 12.79 -8.18 19.12
N GLN A 5 11.73 -7.94 18.38
CA GLN A 5 10.83 -8.96 17.88
C GLN A 5 11.63 -9.78 16.88
N GLU A 6 11.72 -11.08 17.14
CA GLU A 6 12.47 -12.01 16.30
C GLU A 6 11.69 -12.20 14.99
N MET A 7 12.06 -11.44 13.96
CA MET A 7 11.81 -11.84 12.57
C MET A 7 13.00 -12.68 12.10
N THR A 8 12.71 -13.76 11.38
CA THR A 8 13.74 -14.55 10.71
C THR A 8 13.61 -14.39 9.20
N TYR A 9 14.74 -14.41 8.50
CA TYR A 9 14.82 -14.23 7.05
C TYR A 9 15.39 -15.50 6.43
N PRO A 10 14.57 -16.54 6.22
CA PRO A 10 15.05 -17.91 5.98
C PRO A 10 15.81 -18.06 4.65
N LEU A 11 15.57 -17.18 3.68
CA LEU A 11 16.24 -17.23 2.38
C LEU A 11 17.62 -16.56 2.37
N GLY A 12 17.93 -15.70 3.34
CA GLY A 12 19.24 -15.05 3.54
C GLY A 12 19.66 -14.00 2.49
N THR A 13 19.37 -14.22 1.21
CA THR A 13 19.70 -13.33 0.10
C THR A 13 18.48 -13.08 -0.79
N ARG A 14 18.44 -11.88 -1.40
CA ARG A 14 17.42 -11.53 -2.41
C ARG A 14 17.88 -12.03 -3.79
N PRO A 15 16.96 -12.34 -4.72
CA PRO A 15 17.32 -12.44 -6.12
C PRO A 15 17.89 -11.11 -6.64
N GLU A 16 18.79 -11.19 -7.61
CA GLU A 16 19.19 -10.03 -8.41
C GLU A 16 18.03 -9.60 -9.32
N ASP A 17 18.09 -8.38 -9.84
CA ASP A 17 17.06 -7.87 -10.74
C ASP A 17 16.93 -8.76 -11.99
N GLY A 18 15.71 -9.21 -12.29
CA GLY A 18 15.45 -10.11 -13.42
C GLY A 18 15.75 -11.59 -13.18
N GLU A 19 16.15 -11.99 -11.97
CA GLU A 19 16.38 -13.39 -11.58
C GLU A 19 15.24 -13.94 -10.71
N LEU A 20 15.13 -15.27 -10.68
CA LEU A 20 14.17 -16.00 -9.84
C LEU A 20 14.88 -16.67 -8.67
N LEU A 21 14.35 -16.49 -7.47
CA LEU A 21 14.70 -17.28 -6.29
C LEU A 21 13.51 -18.16 -5.89
N LYS A 22 13.72 -19.49 -5.86
CA LYS A 22 12.68 -20.42 -5.39
C LYS A 22 12.44 -20.23 -3.89
N VAL A 23 11.21 -19.88 -3.51
CA VAL A 23 10.77 -19.71 -2.12
C VAL A 23 10.21 -21.03 -1.58
N ALA A 24 9.37 -21.69 -2.37
CA ALA A 24 8.77 -22.99 -2.09
C ALA A 24 8.53 -23.74 -3.40
N GLU A 25 8.02 -24.98 -3.33
CA GLU A 25 7.65 -25.74 -4.54
C GLU A 25 6.62 -24.96 -5.36
N GLY A 26 6.96 -24.67 -6.62
CA GLY A 26 6.13 -23.87 -7.53
C GLY A 26 6.00 -22.39 -7.19
N ILE A 27 6.75 -21.83 -6.24
CA ILE A 27 6.65 -20.42 -5.83
C ILE A 27 8.01 -19.75 -5.93
N TYR A 28 8.09 -18.69 -6.74
CA TYR A 28 9.33 -18.00 -7.04
C TYR A 28 9.22 -16.51 -6.75
N TRP A 29 10.24 -15.99 -6.08
CA TRP A 29 10.44 -14.57 -5.83
C TRP A 29 11.23 -13.97 -6.99
N VAL A 30 10.68 -12.91 -7.58
CA VAL A 30 11.28 -12.06 -8.61
C VAL A 30 11.50 -10.67 -8.01
N ARG A 31 12.62 -10.03 -8.34
CA ARG A 31 12.89 -8.65 -7.93
C ARG A 31 13.04 -7.75 -9.16
N MET A 32 12.47 -6.55 -9.07
CA MET A 32 12.57 -5.51 -10.09
C MET A 32 13.00 -4.18 -9.48
N PRO A 33 13.85 -3.38 -10.17
CA PRO A 33 14.24 -2.06 -9.70
C PRO A 33 13.08 -1.09 -9.89
N ILE A 34 12.88 -0.15 -8.96
CA ILE A 34 11.89 0.92 -9.13
C ILE A 34 12.54 2.31 -9.00
N PRO A 35 12.05 3.34 -9.73
CA PRO A 35 12.72 4.63 -9.81
C PRO A 35 12.40 5.55 -8.61
N PHE A 36 12.23 4.99 -7.41
CA PHE A 36 11.87 5.73 -6.21
C PHE A 36 13.00 5.70 -5.18
N LYS A 37 13.55 6.87 -4.87
CA LYS A 37 14.64 6.99 -3.89
C LYS A 37 14.16 6.52 -2.51
N GLY A 38 14.80 5.49 -1.96
CA GLY A 38 14.48 4.96 -0.62
C GLY A 38 13.47 3.81 -0.63
N LEU A 39 12.93 3.47 -1.79
CA LEU A 39 12.20 2.24 -2.07
C LEU A 39 12.74 1.75 -3.42
N ASP A 40 13.91 1.14 -3.42
CA ASP A 40 14.69 1.00 -4.66
C ASP A 40 14.27 -0.23 -5.51
N PHE A 41 13.40 -1.09 -4.99
CA PHE A 41 12.92 -2.28 -5.67
C PHE A 41 11.53 -2.72 -5.20
N ILE A 42 10.88 -3.53 -6.03
CA ILE A 42 9.66 -4.28 -5.72
C ILE A 42 9.91 -5.78 -5.90
N ASN A 43 9.28 -6.58 -5.05
CA ASN A 43 9.19 -8.02 -5.12
C ASN A 43 7.90 -8.40 -5.84
N LEU A 44 8.04 -9.25 -6.85
CA LEU A 44 6.98 -9.83 -7.65
C LEU A 44 7.05 -11.35 -7.47
N TYR A 45 5.96 -12.06 -7.76
CA TYR A 45 5.92 -13.51 -7.58
C TYR A 45 5.44 -14.24 -8.82
N LEU A 46 6.09 -15.37 -9.10
CA LEU A 46 5.68 -16.32 -10.12
C LEU A 46 5.27 -17.63 -9.46
N LEU A 47 4.07 -18.07 -9.80
CA LEU A 47 3.47 -19.31 -9.31
C LEU A 47 3.39 -20.29 -10.49
N GLU A 48 4.08 -21.41 -10.39
CA GLU A 48 4.11 -22.44 -11.44
C GLU A 48 2.81 -23.25 -11.44
N GLU A 49 2.25 -23.44 -12.63
CA GLU A 49 1.08 -24.29 -12.87
C GLU A 49 1.42 -25.40 -13.87
N ASP A 50 0.54 -26.37 -14.03
CA ASP A 50 0.74 -27.49 -14.97
C ASP A 50 0.85 -26.98 -16.41
N ASP A 51 -0.02 -26.06 -16.80
CA ASP A 51 -0.15 -25.53 -18.16
C ASP A 51 0.38 -24.10 -18.34
N GLY A 52 0.88 -23.47 -17.27
CA GLY A 52 1.27 -22.06 -17.33
C GLY A 52 1.94 -21.52 -16.07
N TRP A 53 1.83 -20.20 -15.92
CA TRP A 53 2.32 -19.45 -14.79
C TRP A 53 1.32 -18.36 -14.40
N THR A 54 1.06 -18.23 -13.11
CA THR A 54 0.38 -17.08 -12.55
C THR A 54 1.41 -16.07 -12.06
N MET A 55 1.28 -14.81 -12.51
CA MET A 55 2.05 -13.68 -12.00
C MET A 55 1.28 -12.99 -10.86
N VAL A 56 2.00 -12.57 -9.81
CA VAL A 56 1.47 -11.65 -8.78
C VAL A 56 2.28 -10.36 -8.82
N ASP A 57 1.58 -9.28 -9.16
CA ASP A 57 2.07 -7.95 -9.52
C ASP A 57 2.98 -7.93 -10.77
N ALA A 58 3.11 -6.74 -11.38
CA ALA A 58 3.71 -6.56 -12.70
C ALA A 58 4.90 -5.58 -12.72
N GLY A 59 5.15 -4.83 -11.65
CA GLY A 59 6.22 -3.83 -11.65
C GLY A 59 5.79 -2.47 -12.24
N PHE A 60 6.65 -1.48 -12.05
CA PHE A 60 6.48 -0.12 -12.57
C PHE A 60 6.61 -0.04 -14.11
N ASN A 61 5.87 0.85 -14.77
CA ASN A 61 6.01 1.05 -16.21
C ASN A 61 7.36 1.68 -16.56
N SER A 62 8.33 0.86 -16.96
CA SER A 62 9.61 1.30 -17.51
C SER A 62 10.13 0.29 -18.53
N ASP A 63 10.96 0.76 -19.47
CA ASP A 63 11.58 -0.13 -20.44
C ASP A 63 12.57 -1.09 -19.79
N THR A 64 13.22 -0.68 -18.69
CA THR A 64 14.07 -1.56 -17.88
C THR A 64 13.28 -2.77 -17.37
N ILE A 65 12.16 -2.57 -16.69
CA ILE A 65 11.35 -3.67 -16.15
C ILE A 65 10.73 -4.52 -17.27
N LYS A 66 10.29 -3.90 -18.39
CA LYS A 66 9.80 -4.68 -19.56
C LYS A 66 10.87 -5.62 -20.12
N ASN A 67 12.12 -5.15 -20.22
CA ASN A 67 13.22 -5.98 -20.70
C ASN A 67 13.55 -7.11 -19.71
N LEU A 68 13.55 -6.83 -18.40
CA LEU A 68 13.75 -7.85 -17.37
C LEU A 68 12.62 -8.91 -17.41
N TRP A 69 11.36 -8.50 -17.61
CA TRP A 69 10.27 -9.45 -17.80
C TRP A 69 10.42 -10.27 -19.07
N ALA A 70 10.80 -9.65 -20.20
CA ALA A 70 11.04 -10.37 -21.44
C ALA A 70 12.13 -11.45 -21.27
N ASP A 71 13.23 -11.11 -20.58
CA ASP A 71 14.29 -12.05 -20.23
C ASP A 71 13.77 -13.19 -19.34
N ILE A 72 12.94 -12.89 -18.33
CA ILE A 72 12.33 -13.91 -17.48
C ILE A 72 11.42 -14.85 -18.28
N PHE A 73 10.60 -14.29 -19.16
CA PHE A 73 9.70 -15.05 -20.02
C PHE A 73 10.44 -16.04 -20.91
N GLU A 74 11.59 -15.64 -21.45
CA GLU A 74 12.43 -16.49 -22.29
C GLU A 74 13.19 -17.55 -21.47
N LYS A 75 13.81 -17.15 -20.35
CA LYS A 75 14.76 -18.00 -19.61
C LYS A 75 14.09 -18.93 -18.60
N HIS A 76 13.01 -18.50 -17.96
CA HIS A 76 12.54 -19.13 -16.73
C HIS A 76 11.16 -19.79 -16.83
N LEU A 77 10.32 -19.41 -17.80
CA LEU A 77 8.96 -19.98 -17.91
C LEU A 77 8.92 -21.38 -18.57
N LYS A 78 10.07 -21.97 -18.90
CA LYS A 78 10.18 -23.34 -19.46
C LYS A 78 9.32 -23.55 -20.72
N GLY A 79 9.11 -22.50 -21.51
CA GLY A 79 8.26 -22.52 -22.71
C GLY A 79 6.75 -22.56 -22.44
N LYS A 80 6.30 -22.44 -21.19
CA LYS A 80 4.88 -22.31 -20.83
C LYS A 80 4.43 -20.84 -20.85
N PRO A 81 3.16 -20.56 -21.15
CA PRO A 81 2.62 -19.20 -21.14
C PRO A 81 2.41 -18.67 -19.72
N VAL A 82 2.24 -17.35 -19.59
CA VAL A 82 1.55 -16.77 -18.45
C VAL A 82 0.06 -16.91 -18.69
N THR A 83 -0.66 -17.46 -17.72
CA THR A 83 -2.09 -17.80 -17.79
C THR A 83 -2.95 -16.83 -16.99
N ARG A 84 -2.36 -16.15 -16.00
CA ARG A 84 -3.04 -15.18 -15.14
C ARG A 84 -2.09 -14.11 -14.65
N LEU A 85 -2.58 -12.88 -14.57
CA LEU A 85 -1.94 -11.80 -13.81
C LEU A 85 -2.87 -11.38 -12.68
N ILE A 86 -2.40 -11.50 -11.44
CA ILE A 86 -3.06 -10.98 -10.25
C ILE A 86 -2.34 -9.70 -9.83
N CYS A 87 -3.03 -8.57 -9.74
CA CYS A 87 -2.49 -7.37 -9.08
C CYS A 87 -3.07 -7.23 -7.67
N THR A 88 -2.21 -6.99 -6.69
CA THR A 88 -2.61 -6.83 -5.28
C THR A 88 -3.38 -5.54 -5.04
N HIS A 89 -2.92 -4.43 -5.63
CA HIS A 89 -3.54 -3.12 -5.51
C HIS A 89 -3.11 -2.14 -6.62
N PHE A 90 -3.72 -0.95 -6.66
CA PHE A 90 -3.61 -0.03 -7.81
C PHE A 90 -2.29 0.75 -7.92
N HIS A 91 -1.38 0.65 -6.93
CA HIS A 91 -0.18 1.48 -6.98
C HIS A 91 0.69 1.14 -8.21
N PRO A 92 1.37 2.14 -8.80
CA PRO A 92 1.95 1.98 -10.12
C PRO A 92 3.10 0.99 -10.18
N ASP A 93 3.79 0.73 -9.08
CA ASP A 93 4.81 -0.31 -9.00
C ASP A 93 4.23 -1.72 -8.94
N HIS A 94 2.96 -1.90 -8.60
CA HIS A 94 2.28 -3.19 -8.62
C HIS A 94 1.57 -3.44 -9.96
N MET A 95 0.81 -2.45 -10.44
CA MET A 95 0.01 -2.61 -11.67
C MET A 95 0.60 -1.92 -12.90
N GLY A 96 1.78 -1.31 -12.81
CA GLY A 96 2.36 -0.44 -13.85
C GLY A 96 2.48 -1.10 -15.21
N LEU A 97 2.85 -2.38 -15.25
CA LEU A 97 2.92 -3.17 -16.48
C LEU A 97 1.75 -4.12 -16.67
N ALA A 98 0.65 -3.98 -15.92
CA ALA A 98 -0.48 -4.88 -16.02
C ALA A 98 -1.01 -4.97 -17.46
N GLY A 99 -1.26 -3.84 -18.11
CA GLY A 99 -1.70 -3.80 -19.51
C GLY A 99 -0.72 -4.45 -20.48
N TRP A 100 0.58 -4.25 -20.26
CA TRP A 100 1.62 -4.80 -21.13
C TRP A 100 1.68 -6.33 -21.03
N VAL A 101 1.56 -6.87 -19.83
CA VAL A 101 1.52 -8.32 -19.58
C VAL A 101 0.25 -8.93 -20.16
N THR A 102 -0.93 -8.33 -19.90
CA THR A 102 -2.21 -8.85 -20.38
C THR A 102 -2.31 -8.82 -21.91
N GLU A 103 -1.82 -7.76 -22.56
CA GLU A 103 -1.78 -7.68 -24.03
C GLU A 103 -0.81 -8.72 -24.64
N LYS A 104 0.35 -8.93 -24.00
CA LYS A 104 1.37 -9.86 -24.50
C LYS A 104 0.90 -11.32 -24.48
N TRP A 105 0.18 -11.70 -23.44
CA TRP A 105 -0.23 -13.09 -23.21
C TRP A 105 -1.69 -13.36 -23.53
N ASP A 106 -2.47 -12.34 -23.91
CA ASP A 106 -3.91 -12.43 -24.18
C ASP A 106 -4.69 -13.04 -22.99
N ILE A 107 -4.46 -12.46 -21.81
CA ILE A 107 -5.04 -12.90 -20.53
C ILE A 107 -5.77 -11.73 -19.84
N PRO A 108 -6.80 -11.99 -19.02
CA PRO A 108 -7.45 -10.96 -18.23
C PRO A 108 -6.54 -10.47 -17.08
N LEU A 109 -6.80 -9.24 -16.62
CA LEU A 109 -6.30 -8.75 -15.34
C LEU A 109 -7.21 -9.28 -14.24
N THR A 110 -6.63 -9.94 -13.23
CA THR A 110 -7.32 -10.34 -12.00
C THR A 110 -6.96 -9.38 -10.87
N MET A 111 -7.94 -8.74 -10.23
CA MET A 111 -7.72 -7.72 -9.20
C MET A 111 -9.05 -7.47 -8.45
N THR A 112 -9.03 -6.93 -7.24
CA THR A 112 -10.29 -6.54 -6.57
C THR A 112 -10.95 -5.37 -7.29
N MET A 113 -12.29 -5.32 -7.24
CA MET A 113 -13.05 -4.27 -7.93
C MET A 113 -12.72 -2.88 -7.38
N GLY A 114 -12.54 -2.72 -6.07
CA GLY A 114 -12.19 -1.45 -5.44
C GLY A 114 -10.84 -0.91 -5.91
N GLU A 115 -9.86 -1.77 -6.06
CA GLU A 115 -8.53 -1.41 -6.54
C GLU A 115 -8.55 -1.04 -8.04
N TRP A 116 -9.18 -1.89 -8.86
CA TRP A 116 -9.30 -1.63 -10.29
C TRP A 116 -10.11 -0.35 -10.57
N THR A 117 -11.25 -0.15 -9.91
CA THR A 117 -12.08 1.06 -10.13
C THR A 117 -11.38 2.33 -9.67
N PHE A 118 -10.66 2.30 -8.54
CA PHE A 118 -9.90 3.46 -8.08
C PHE A 118 -8.74 3.79 -9.01
N GLY A 119 -7.99 2.77 -9.46
CA GLY A 119 -6.94 2.92 -10.48
C GLY A 119 -7.50 3.45 -11.80
N ARG A 120 -8.61 2.90 -12.30
CA ARG A 120 -9.30 3.37 -13.51
C ARG A 120 -9.75 4.82 -13.39
N MET A 121 -10.32 5.22 -12.26
CA MET A 121 -10.74 6.59 -12.00
C MET A 121 -9.55 7.55 -12.11
N LEU A 122 -8.46 7.30 -11.38
CA LEU A 122 -7.25 8.13 -11.45
C LEU A 122 -6.60 8.13 -12.84
N TYR A 123 -6.68 7.01 -13.56
CA TYR A 123 -6.14 6.89 -14.92
C TYR A 123 -6.96 7.72 -15.92
N LEU A 124 -8.29 7.73 -15.79
CA LEU A 124 -9.21 8.44 -16.69
C LEU A 124 -9.35 9.92 -16.36
N GLU A 125 -9.26 10.31 -15.10
CA GLU A 125 -9.24 11.72 -14.67
C GLU A 125 -7.91 12.43 -14.96
N ALA A 126 -6.93 11.70 -15.53
CA ALA A 126 -5.59 12.21 -15.76
C ALA A 126 -5.56 13.43 -16.69
N ASP A 127 -5.09 14.55 -16.15
CA ASP A 127 -4.98 15.84 -16.86
C ASP A 127 -3.65 16.55 -16.51
N ASP A 128 -3.20 17.45 -17.38
CA ASP A 128 -2.03 18.31 -17.09
C ASP A 128 -2.35 19.37 -16.03
N SER A 129 -3.61 19.76 -15.91
CA SER A 129 -4.13 20.58 -14.83
C SER A 129 -4.53 19.74 -13.62
N VAL A 130 -4.63 20.38 -12.46
CA VAL A 130 -5.08 19.74 -11.22
C VAL A 130 -6.53 20.11 -10.96
N PRO A 131 -7.43 19.14 -10.71
CA PRO A 131 -8.82 19.43 -10.35
C PRO A 131 -8.96 20.36 -9.14
N ASP A 132 -9.92 21.28 -9.20
CA ASP A 132 -10.18 22.26 -8.14
C ASP A 132 -10.37 21.64 -6.76
N HIS A 133 -11.01 20.46 -6.69
CA HIS A 133 -11.28 19.79 -5.41
C HIS A 133 -9.98 19.33 -4.73
N VAL A 134 -8.96 18.93 -5.50
CA VAL A 134 -7.63 18.55 -4.99
C VAL A 134 -6.93 19.76 -4.38
N ILE A 135 -6.96 20.91 -5.07
CA ILE A 135 -6.38 22.16 -4.54
C ILE A 135 -7.13 22.64 -3.29
N LYS A 136 -8.46 22.58 -3.30
CA LYS A 136 -9.29 22.93 -2.14
C LYS A 136 -9.03 22.01 -0.94
N PHE A 137 -8.85 20.70 -1.17
CA PHE A 137 -8.46 19.76 -0.12
C PHE A 137 -7.09 20.08 0.45
N ASN A 138 -6.07 20.24 -0.41
CA ASN A 138 -4.71 20.57 0.04
C ASN A 138 -4.67 21.87 0.85
N LYS A 139 -5.47 22.87 0.47
CA LYS A 139 -5.64 24.10 1.27
C LYS A 139 -6.27 23.82 2.64
N LYS A 140 -7.32 23.00 2.72
CA LYS A 140 -7.98 22.63 4.00
C LYS A 140 -7.02 21.91 4.95
N VAL A 141 -6.06 21.15 4.45
CA VAL A 141 -5.10 20.41 5.30
C VAL A 141 -3.82 21.21 5.59
N GLY A 142 -3.77 22.48 5.18
CA GLY A 142 -2.73 23.43 5.58
C GLY A 142 -1.54 23.55 4.62
N PHE A 143 -1.68 23.16 3.35
CA PHE A 143 -0.61 23.40 2.37
C PHE A 143 -0.36 24.90 2.18
N THR A 144 0.91 25.31 2.20
CA THR A 144 1.32 26.69 1.88
C THR A 144 1.10 26.99 0.40
N GLU A 145 1.04 28.27 0.01
CA GLU A 145 0.88 28.63 -1.41
C GLU A 145 2.01 28.08 -2.29
N THR A 146 3.25 28.06 -1.77
CA THR A 146 4.39 27.44 -2.46
C THR A 146 4.18 25.94 -2.70
N MET A 147 3.60 25.22 -1.74
CA MET A 147 3.25 23.80 -1.92
C MET A 147 2.13 23.64 -2.94
N LEU A 148 1.09 24.49 -2.90
CA LEU A 148 -0.03 24.47 -3.84
C LEU A 148 0.41 24.78 -5.27
N GLU A 149 1.32 25.73 -5.49
CA GLU A 149 1.94 25.98 -6.79
C GLU A 149 2.65 24.74 -7.34
N LYS A 150 3.35 23.99 -6.49
CA LYS A 150 3.96 22.72 -6.88
C LYS A 150 2.93 21.65 -7.20
N VAL A 151 1.81 21.60 -6.47
CA VAL A 151 0.70 20.70 -6.80
C VAL A 151 0.22 21.02 -8.21
N ARG A 152 -0.10 22.30 -8.49
CA ARG A 152 -0.57 22.75 -9.81
C ARG A 152 0.42 22.43 -10.94
N LYS A 153 1.72 22.65 -10.70
CA LYS A 153 2.78 22.33 -11.69
C LYS A 153 2.95 20.83 -11.97
N GLY A 154 2.60 19.97 -11.02
CA GLY A 154 2.72 18.52 -11.16
C GLY A 154 1.63 17.88 -12.03
N GLY A 155 0.49 18.55 -12.21
CA GLY A 155 -0.68 18.01 -12.88
C GLY A 155 -1.34 16.87 -12.10
N PHE A 156 -2.32 16.21 -12.72
CA PHE A 156 -3.07 15.09 -12.16
C PHE A 156 -2.93 13.81 -13.01
N ASN A 157 -1.77 13.61 -13.64
CA ASN A 157 -1.57 12.55 -14.64
C ASN A 157 -0.52 11.49 -14.25
N PHE A 158 -0.10 11.45 -12.99
CA PHE A 158 0.95 10.54 -12.51
C PHE A 158 0.61 9.07 -12.79
N LEU A 159 -0.56 8.59 -12.36
CA LEU A 159 -0.95 7.20 -12.59
C LEU A 159 -0.97 6.84 -14.09
N ARG A 160 -1.56 7.69 -14.93
CA ARG A 160 -1.61 7.47 -16.38
C ARG A 160 -0.23 7.42 -17.04
N LYS A 161 0.74 8.18 -16.53
CA LYS A 161 2.14 8.12 -17.01
C LYS A 161 2.88 6.88 -16.50
N SER A 162 2.49 6.36 -15.35
CA SER A 162 3.16 5.26 -14.66
C SER A 162 2.54 3.87 -14.93
N VAL A 163 1.42 3.80 -15.65
CA VAL A 163 0.75 2.55 -16.01
C VAL A 163 0.64 2.43 -17.54
N TYR A 164 1.13 1.32 -18.09
CA TYR A 164 0.99 0.98 -19.50
C TYR A 164 -0.42 0.44 -19.75
N ASN A 165 -1.19 1.10 -20.64
CA ASN A 165 -2.52 0.69 -21.12
C ASN A 165 -3.36 -0.04 -20.09
N LEU A 166 -3.84 0.67 -19.05
CA LEU A 166 -4.60 0.06 -17.97
C LEU A 166 -5.80 -0.75 -18.50
N PRO A 167 -5.88 -2.07 -18.25
CA PRO A 167 -6.95 -2.92 -18.77
C PRO A 167 -8.36 -2.38 -18.48
N GLU A 168 -9.22 -2.41 -19.49
CA GLU A 168 -10.60 -1.86 -19.43
C GLU A 168 -11.62 -2.82 -18.78
N SER A 169 -11.20 -4.04 -18.46
CA SER A 169 -11.99 -5.03 -17.74
C SER A 169 -11.10 -5.76 -16.73
N VAL A 170 -11.75 -6.37 -15.74
CA VAL A 170 -11.10 -7.07 -14.64
C VAL A 170 -11.90 -8.32 -14.27
N GLU A 171 -11.20 -9.40 -13.95
CA GLU A 171 -11.75 -10.52 -13.19
C GLU A 171 -11.65 -10.18 -11.70
N SER A 172 -12.80 -9.89 -11.09
CA SER A 172 -12.83 -9.40 -9.72
C SER A 172 -12.44 -10.48 -8.72
N LEU A 173 -11.60 -10.09 -7.75
CA LEU A 173 -11.37 -10.85 -6.53
C LEU A 173 -12.32 -10.40 -5.42
N GLU A 174 -12.75 -11.35 -4.59
CA GLU A 174 -13.61 -11.12 -3.41
C GLU A 174 -12.96 -11.61 -2.12
N ASP A 175 -13.31 -11.00 -0.99
CA ASP A 175 -12.78 -11.40 0.32
C ASP A 175 -13.22 -12.82 0.69
N GLY A 176 -12.28 -13.64 1.14
CA GLY A 176 -12.51 -15.04 1.47
C GLY A 176 -12.67 -15.96 0.26
N GLN A 177 -12.65 -15.44 -0.98
CA GLN A 177 -12.61 -16.26 -2.18
C GLN A 177 -11.38 -17.17 -2.16
N THR A 178 -11.53 -18.40 -2.64
CA THR A 178 -10.41 -19.31 -2.87
C THR A 178 -10.12 -19.39 -4.37
N LEU A 179 -8.89 -19.08 -4.75
CA LEU A 179 -8.37 -19.23 -6.10
C LEU A 179 -7.52 -20.49 -6.19
N LYS A 180 -7.74 -21.27 -7.23
CA LYS A 180 -6.82 -22.36 -7.57
C LYS A 180 -5.69 -21.83 -8.45
N VAL A 181 -4.45 -22.12 -8.06
CA VAL A 181 -3.23 -21.84 -8.83
C VAL A 181 -2.38 -23.11 -8.82
N GLY A 182 -2.33 -23.80 -9.97
CA GLY A 182 -1.80 -25.16 -10.05
C GLY A 182 -2.55 -26.11 -9.11
N GLU A 183 -1.82 -26.82 -8.25
CA GLU A 183 -2.40 -27.72 -7.25
C GLU A 183 -2.82 -27.01 -5.95
N ASN A 184 -2.39 -25.77 -5.73
CA ASN A 184 -2.58 -25.09 -4.45
C ASN A 184 -3.83 -24.22 -4.44
N GLU A 185 -4.48 -24.15 -3.29
CA GLU A 185 -5.57 -23.22 -3.00
C GLU A 185 -5.04 -21.97 -2.30
N TRP A 186 -5.42 -20.81 -2.83
CA TRP A 186 -5.04 -19.49 -2.32
C TRP A 186 -6.28 -18.73 -1.89
N LYS A 187 -6.42 -18.48 -0.60
CA LYS A 187 -7.48 -17.66 -0.03
C LYS A 187 -7.13 -16.18 -0.18
N ILE A 188 -8.07 -15.41 -0.72
CA ILE A 188 -7.96 -13.96 -0.80
C ILE A 188 -8.36 -13.36 0.53
N LEU A 189 -7.44 -12.59 1.12
CA LEU A 189 -7.64 -11.86 2.37
C LEU A 189 -7.55 -10.37 2.05
N ILE A 190 -8.70 -9.70 2.02
CA ILE A 190 -8.77 -8.29 1.67
C ILE A 190 -8.33 -7.43 2.86
N GLY A 191 -7.25 -6.67 2.66
CA GLY A 191 -6.78 -5.60 3.52
C GLY A 191 -7.29 -4.23 3.06
N ARG A 192 -7.38 -3.29 4.01
CA ARG A 192 -7.77 -1.90 3.77
C ARG A 192 -6.86 -0.96 4.55
N GLY A 193 -6.95 0.32 4.21
CA GLY A 193 -6.25 1.40 4.91
C GLY A 193 -4.97 1.84 4.20
N HIS A 194 -4.17 0.90 3.68
CA HIS A 194 -3.11 1.22 2.73
C HIS A 194 -3.68 1.65 1.37
N SER A 195 -4.58 0.82 0.85
CA SER A 195 -5.34 1.05 -0.39
C SER A 195 -6.82 0.63 -0.21
N PRO A 196 -7.72 0.90 -1.17
CA PRO A 196 -9.17 0.68 -1.01
C PRO A 196 -9.59 -0.76 -0.66
N GLU A 197 -8.95 -1.75 -1.28
CA GLU A 197 -9.34 -3.15 -1.27
C GLU A 197 -8.14 -4.09 -1.61
N HIS A 198 -7.03 -3.94 -0.89
CA HIS A 198 -5.77 -4.66 -1.15
C HIS A 198 -5.94 -6.18 -1.05
N ALA A 199 -5.56 -6.93 -2.08
CA ALA A 199 -5.60 -8.39 -2.06
C ALA A 199 -4.30 -8.98 -1.49
N CYS A 200 -4.36 -9.59 -0.29
CA CYS A 200 -3.36 -10.54 0.15
C CYS A 200 -3.76 -11.97 -0.27
N LEU A 201 -2.79 -12.83 -0.59
CA LEU A 201 -3.06 -14.21 -1.01
C LEU A 201 -2.42 -15.17 0.01
N TYR A 202 -3.23 -16.01 0.65
CA TYR A 202 -2.77 -16.98 1.65
C TYR A 202 -2.95 -18.42 1.16
N CYS A 203 -1.87 -19.18 1.12
CA CYS A 203 -1.88 -20.61 0.82
C CYS A 203 -1.73 -21.38 2.14
N GLU A 204 -2.82 -21.96 2.63
CA GLU A 204 -2.85 -22.70 3.90
C GLU A 204 -1.97 -23.96 3.87
N GLU A 205 -1.98 -24.70 2.76
CA GLU A 205 -1.22 -25.94 2.60
C GLU A 205 0.30 -25.75 2.71
N LYS A 206 0.79 -24.56 2.32
CA LYS A 206 2.21 -24.21 2.39
C LYS A 206 2.54 -23.23 3.52
N ASP A 207 1.53 -22.76 4.25
CA ASP A 207 1.62 -21.68 5.23
C ASP A 207 2.37 -20.45 4.71
N ILE A 208 1.95 -19.96 3.53
CA ILE A 208 2.58 -18.84 2.81
C ILE A 208 1.57 -17.71 2.60
N LEU A 209 1.96 -16.49 2.95
CA LEU A 209 1.20 -15.26 2.70
C LEU A 209 1.94 -14.36 1.72
N ILE A 210 1.39 -14.11 0.55
CA ILE A 210 1.78 -12.96 -0.28
C ILE A 210 1.02 -11.73 0.25
N SER A 211 1.72 -10.86 0.97
CA SER A 211 1.12 -9.76 1.73
C SER A 211 1.01 -8.45 0.97
N GLY A 212 1.64 -8.36 -0.21
CA GLY A 212 1.79 -7.09 -0.95
C GLY A 212 2.35 -6.00 -0.04
N ASP A 213 1.67 -4.85 -0.01
CA ASP A 213 2.00 -3.71 0.85
C ASP A 213 1.25 -3.69 2.18
N GLN A 214 0.36 -4.66 2.42
CA GLN A 214 -0.38 -4.72 3.68
C GLN A 214 0.51 -5.09 4.87
N VAL A 215 1.56 -5.88 4.63
CA VAL A 215 2.58 -6.27 5.63
C VAL A 215 3.97 -6.25 4.99
N LEU A 216 4.83 -5.37 5.50
CA LEU A 216 6.18 -5.12 5.01
C LEU A 216 7.20 -5.21 6.15
N PRO A 217 8.30 -5.95 6.04
CA PRO A 217 9.34 -5.93 7.07
C PRO A 217 10.15 -4.64 6.97
N ARG A 218 10.73 -4.21 8.11
CA ARG A 218 11.64 -3.05 8.26
C ARG A 218 11.00 -1.67 8.05
N ILE A 219 9.85 -1.58 7.39
CA ILE A 219 9.10 -0.33 7.15
C ILE A 219 7.63 -0.52 7.52
N THR A 220 6.90 0.58 7.68
CA THR A 220 5.44 0.56 7.84
C THR A 220 4.77 0.88 6.51
N PRO A 221 3.65 0.20 6.16
CA PRO A 221 2.82 0.59 5.03
C PRO A 221 2.40 2.06 5.13
N HIS A 222 2.34 2.76 4.00
CA HIS A 222 1.80 4.10 3.99
C HIS A 222 0.28 4.08 4.20
N ILE A 223 -0.24 4.93 5.08
CA ILE A 223 -1.67 5.00 5.41
C ILE A 223 -2.09 6.47 5.28
N GLY A 224 -2.68 6.84 4.15
CA GLY A 224 -2.92 8.24 3.79
C GLY A 224 -4.39 8.60 3.63
N VAL A 225 -4.75 9.82 4.04
CA VAL A 225 -6.03 10.46 3.65
C VAL A 225 -5.81 11.29 2.38
N TYR A 226 -6.70 11.11 1.39
CA TYR A 226 -6.59 11.70 0.06
C TYR A 226 -7.82 12.56 -0.31
N PRO A 227 -7.70 13.46 -1.31
CA PRO A 227 -8.82 14.30 -1.76
C PRO A 227 -10.07 13.53 -2.22
N SER A 228 -9.92 12.29 -2.68
CA SER A 228 -11.01 11.42 -3.13
C SER A 228 -11.88 10.88 -1.98
N GLU A 229 -11.31 10.70 -0.80
CA GLU A 229 -12.02 10.32 0.44
C GLU A 229 -11.54 11.24 1.59
N PRO A 230 -11.86 12.55 1.56
CA PRO A 230 -11.24 13.55 2.43
C PRO A 230 -11.66 13.42 3.89
N MET A 231 -12.64 12.55 4.18
CA MET A 231 -13.16 12.22 5.50
C MET A 231 -12.83 10.80 5.94
N GLY A 232 -12.06 10.05 5.13
CA GLY A 232 -11.77 8.65 5.38
C GLY A 232 -10.98 8.44 6.66
N ASN A 233 -11.16 7.27 7.27
CA ASN A 233 -10.36 6.81 8.41
C ASN A 233 -9.52 5.58 8.02
N PRO A 234 -8.46 5.77 7.20
CA PRO A 234 -7.66 4.65 6.71
C PRO A 234 -6.87 3.96 7.82
N LEU A 235 -6.54 4.66 8.92
CA LEU A 235 -5.85 4.03 10.05
C LEU A 235 -6.75 3.02 10.78
N HIS A 236 -8.03 3.33 11.01
CA HIS A 236 -8.98 2.35 11.56
C HIS A 236 -9.06 1.13 10.63
N LYS A 237 -9.31 1.36 9.33
CA LYS A 237 -9.38 0.30 8.33
C LYS A 237 -8.10 -0.57 8.30
N PHE A 238 -6.93 0.04 8.50
CA PHE A 238 -5.65 -0.67 8.57
C PHE A 238 -5.53 -1.53 9.83
N LEU A 239 -5.88 -0.98 11.02
CA LEU A 239 -5.85 -1.71 12.29
C LEU A 239 -6.79 -2.92 12.27
N ASP A 240 -7.99 -2.77 11.71
CA ASP A 240 -8.91 -3.90 11.49
C ASP A 240 -8.31 -4.96 10.57
N SER A 241 -7.60 -4.53 9.53
CA SER A 241 -7.00 -5.44 8.55
C SER A 241 -5.87 -6.27 9.16
N ILE A 242 -4.98 -5.65 9.93
CA ILE A 242 -3.90 -6.37 10.61
C ILE A 242 -4.44 -7.26 11.74
N SER A 243 -5.55 -6.89 12.39
CA SER A 243 -6.22 -7.74 13.38
C SER A 243 -6.82 -9.00 12.77
N ARG A 244 -7.18 -9.01 11.48
CA ARG A 244 -7.63 -10.22 10.77
C ARG A 244 -6.44 -11.08 10.34
N LEU A 245 -5.36 -10.45 9.91
CA LEU A 245 -4.13 -11.17 9.52
C LEU A 245 -3.44 -11.85 10.71
N SER A 246 -3.67 -11.39 11.94
CA SER A 246 -3.14 -12.04 13.14
C SER A 246 -3.82 -13.38 13.47
N GLU A 247 -4.91 -13.74 12.79
CA GLU A 247 -5.54 -15.05 12.88
C GLU A 247 -4.77 -16.15 12.12
N LEU A 248 -3.84 -15.78 11.24
CA LEU A 248 -2.99 -16.73 10.52
C LEU A 248 -1.98 -17.40 11.46
N PRO A 249 -1.39 -18.56 11.10
CA PRO A 249 -0.35 -19.20 11.90
C PRO A 249 0.84 -18.29 12.23
N GLU A 250 1.45 -18.50 13.39
CA GLU A 250 2.61 -17.69 13.84
C GLU A 250 3.84 -17.88 12.93
N ASP A 251 3.99 -19.09 12.39
CA ASP A 251 5.12 -19.50 11.54
C ASP A 251 4.90 -19.20 10.04
N THR A 252 3.80 -18.51 9.68
CA THR A 252 3.50 -18.16 8.28
C THR A 252 4.69 -17.45 7.63
N LEU A 253 5.12 -17.98 6.49
CA LEU A 253 6.15 -17.36 5.65
C LEU A 253 5.52 -16.21 4.86
N VAL A 254 5.98 -15.00 5.11
CA VAL A 254 5.46 -13.78 4.50
C VAL A 254 6.33 -13.36 3.32
N LEU A 255 5.65 -13.12 2.20
CA LEU A 255 6.16 -12.72 0.89
C LEU A 255 5.70 -11.27 0.63
N PRO A 256 6.45 -10.27 1.12
CA PRO A 256 6.08 -8.86 1.02
C PRO A 256 6.49 -8.26 -0.33
N ALA A 257 5.78 -7.22 -0.79
CA ALA A 257 6.16 -6.52 -2.02
C ALA A 257 7.46 -5.71 -1.89
N HIS A 258 7.91 -5.40 -0.68
CA HIS A 258 9.20 -4.76 -0.46
C HIS A 258 10.00 -5.44 0.66
N ASN A 259 11.32 -5.28 0.61
CA ASN A 259 12.29 -5.88 1.53
C ASN A 259 12.37 -7.42 1.40
N ASP A 260 12.64 -8.13 2.50
CA ASP A 260 13.00 -9.54 2.49
C ASP A 260 11.81 -10.43 2.82
N VAL A 261 11.73 -11.62 2.22
CA VAL A 261 10.82 -12.69 2.68
C VAL A 261 11.18 -13.07 4.13
N PHE A 262 10.18 -13.19 5.00
CA PHE A 262 10.40 -13.35 6.44
C PHE A 262 9.36 -14.26 7.13
N ILE A 263 9.73 -14.79 8.28
CA ILE A 263 8.82 -15.40 9.27
C ILE A 263 8.76 -14.46 10.48
N GLY A 264 7.61 -14.40 11.14
CA GLY A 264 7.34 -13.49 12.25
C GLY A 264 6.22 -12.49 11.95
N LEU A 265 5.15 -12.96 11.30
CA LEU A 265 3.99 -12.14 10.94
C LEU A 265 3.41 -11.43 12.18
N HIS A 266 3.11 -12.18 13.25
CA HIS A 266 2.47 -11.65 14.46
C HIS A 266 3.31 -10.59 15.15
N ASN A 267 4.63 -10.79 15.15
CA ASN A 267 5.61 -9.83 15.62
C ASN A 267 5.50 -8.51 14.85
N GLN A 268 5.47 -8.58 13.51
CA GLN A 268 5.36 -7.39 12.67
C GLN A 268 4.01 -6.67 12.83
N LEU A 269 2.90 -7.40 12.95
CA LEU A 269 1.58 -6.81 13.21
C LEU A 269 1.52 -6.13 14.58
N SER A 270 2.08 -6.77 15.61
CA SER A 270 2.18 -6.18 16.95
C SER A 270 3.03 -4.90 16.95
N TYR A 271 4.12 -4.88 16.17
CA TYR A 271 4.91 -3.66 15.98
C TYR A 271 4.09 -2.53 15.35
N TYR A 272 3.28 -2.81 14.34
CA TYR A 272 2.42 -1.78 13.75
C TYR A 272 1.43 -1.22 14.76
N GLU A 273 0.78 -2.08 15.54
CA GLU A 273 -0.12 -1.61 16.59
C GLU A 273 0.58 -0.69 17.59
N ASP A 274 1.73 -1.12 18.13
CA ASP A 274 2.48 -0.35 19.11
C ASP A 274 3.01 0.97 18.53
N HIS A 275 3.50 0.94 17.28
CA HIS A 275 3.96 2.11 16.54
C HIS A 275 2.85 3.14 16.34
N HIS A 276 1.66 2.70 15.92
CA HIS A 276 0.52 3.60 15.74
C HIS A 276 -0.04 4.07 17.09
N LYS A 277 -0.11 3.22 18.12
CA LYS A 277 -0.49 3.61 19.49
C LYS A 277 0.43 4.71 20.03
N GLU A 278 1.75 4.59 19.86
CA GLU A 278 2.71 5.62 20.27
C GLU A 278 2.43 6.96 19.57
N ARG A 279 2.25 6.95 18.25
CA ARG A 279 1.97 8.16 17.45
C ARG A 279 0.65 8.82 17.84
N LEU A 280 -0.39 8.03 18.09
CA LEU A 280 -1.68 8.52 18.58
C LEU A 280 -1.53 9.22 19.93
N MET A 281 -0.77 8.64 20.88
CA MET A 281 -0.48 9.27 22.18
C MET A 281 0.32 10.58 22.03
N ARG A 282 1.33 10.60 21.16
CA ARG A 282 2.15 11.80 20.86
C ARG A 282 1.28 12.92 20.29
N LEU A 283 0.43 12.61 19.31
CA LEU A 283 -0.50 13.58 18.71
C LEU A 283 -1.49 14.13 19.72
N LYS A 284 -2.14 13.26 20.50
CA LYS A 284 -3.09 13.67 21.54
C LYS A 284 -2.45 14.66 22.53
N SER A 285 -1.24 14.36 22.98
CA SER A 285 -0.47 15.21 23.90
C SER A 285 -0.10 16.57 23.27
N ALA A 286 0.04 16.63 21.95
CA ALA A 286 0.35 17.85 21.24
C ALA A 286 -0.88 18.70 20.89
N CYS A 287 -2.11 18.20 21.00
CA CYS A 287 -3.33 18.92 20.61
C CYS A 287 -3.99 19.69 21.77
N ASP A 288 -3.21 20.27 22.68
CA ASP A 288 -3.68 21.10 23.82
C ASP A 288 -4.35 22.41 23.38
N ALA A 289 -3.99 22.91 22.20
CA ALA A 289 -4.65 23.98 21.48
C ALA A 289 -4.97 23.54 20.03
N PRO A 290 -5.85 24.23 19.29
CA PRO A 290 -6.12 23.92 17.89
C PRO A 290 -4.85 23.98 17.03
N LYS A 291 -4.43 22.83 16.46
CA LYS A 291 -3.26 22.71 15.57
C LYS A 291 -3.63 22.11 14.23
N THR A 292 -3.02 22.61 13.17
CA THR A 292 -3.14 22.04 11.82
C THR A 292 -2.38 20.72 11.71
N ALA A 293 -2.72 19.89 10.72
CA ALA A 293 -1.97 18.67 10.42
C ALA A 293 -0.49 18.96 10.12
N PHE A 294 -0.19 20.12 9.53
CA PHE A 294 1.18 20.55 9.24
C PHE A 294 2.00 20.82 10.52
N GLU A 295 1.40 21.51 11.50
CA GLU A 295 2.03 21.78 12.80
C GLU A 295 2.26 20.51 13.63
N LEU A 296 1.54 19.44 13.31
CA LEU A 296 1.64 18.14 13.98
C LEU A 296 2.69 17.20 13.34
N LEU A 297 3.24 17.51 12.15
CA LEU A 297 4.25 16.65 11.52
C LEU A 297 5.50 16.44 12.39
N PRO A 298 6.08 17.46 13.06
CA PRO A 298 7.25 17.26 13.92
C PRO A 298 6.97 16.32 15.11
N VAL A 299 5.69 16.15 15.47
CA VAL A 299 5.26 15.23 16.53
C VAL A 299 5.27 13.79 16.04
N LEU A 300 5.14 13.54 14.73
CA LEU A 300 5.06 12.21 14.13
C LEU A 300 6.36 11.73 13.48
N PHE A 301 7.20 12.67 13.06
CA PHE A 301 8.40 12.40 12.28
C PHE A 301 9.62 13.08 12.91
N ASP A 302 10.53 12.29 13.47
CA ASP A 302 11.74 12.76 14.16
C ASP A 302 12.90 13.12 13.19
N ARG A 303 12.58 13.41 11.92
CA ARG A 303 13.55 13.76 10.87
C ARG A 303 13.12 14.98 10.06
N GLU A 304 14.08 15.67 9.46
CA GLU A 304 13.77 16.71 8.49
C GLU A 304 13.12 16.09 7.23
N LEU A 305 11.95 16.61 6.85
CA LEU A 305 11.19 16.14 5.71
C LEU A 305 11.44 17.06 4.53
N ASN A 306 11.93 16.48 3.43
CA ASN A 306 11.92 17.15 2.14
C ASN A 306 10.46 17.38 1.69
N GLU A 307 10.26 18.19 0.65
CA GLU A 307 8.91 18.59 0.24
C GLU A 307 8.01 17.45 -0.26
N ASN A 308 8.56 16.42 -0.90
CA ASN A 308 7.78 15.25 -1.30
C ASN A 308 7.38 14.44 -0.06
N ASP A 309 8.32 14.26 0.86
CA ASP A 309 8.07 13.59 2.14
C ASP A 309 7.02 14.34 2.96
N GLN A 310 6.96 15.69 2.89
CA GLN A 310 5.93 16.48 3.57
C GLN A 310 4.51 16.15 3.08
N ARG A 311 4.30 15.89 1.79
CA ARG A 311 2.96 15.55 1.28
C ARG A 311 2.45 14.23 1.84
N LEU A 312 3.30 13.19 1.80
CA LEU A 312 2.99 11.88 2.36
C LEU A 312 2.86 11.96 3.90
N ALA A 313 3.72 12.73 4.55
CA ALA A 313 3.64 12.94 5.99
C ALA A 313 2.32 13.61 6.42
N ILE A 314 1.79 14.55 5.64
CA ILE A 314 0.50 15.19 5.92
C ILE A 314 -0.66 14.23 5.71
N SER A 315 -0.67 13.44 4.64
CA SER A 315 -1.74 12.45 4.42
C SER A 315 -1.77 11.42 5.55
N GLU A 316 -0.61 10.99 6.04
CA GLU A 316 -0.48 10.05 7.16
C GLU A 316 -0.80 10.68 8.51
N GLY A 317 -0.36 11.91 8.77
CA GLY A 317 -0.73 12.65 9.97
C GLY A 317 -2.23 12.90 10.06
N LEU A 318 -2.87 13.17 8.93
CA LEU A 318 -4.32 13.33 8.85
C LEU A 318 -5.06 12.02 9.14
N ALA A 319 -4.54 10.86 8.72
CA ALA A 319 -5.10 9.55 9.06
C ALA A 319 -5.16 9.33 10.58
N HIS A 320 -4.09 9.67 11.30
CA HIS A 320 -4.05 9.56 12.76
C HIS A 320 -4.99 10.58 13.43
N CYS A 321 -5.07 11.80 12.90
CA CYS A 321 -6.02 12.80 13.40
C CYS A 321 -7.47 12.35 13.22
N HIS A 322 -7.83 11.78 12.06
CA HIS A 322 -9.16 11.25 11.82
C HIS A 322 -9.51 10.07 12.72
N TYR A 323 -8.55 9.18 12.98
CA TYR A 323 -8.72 8.11 13.96
C TYR A 323 -9.11 8.65 15.34
N LEU A 324 -8.38 9.65 15.84
CA LEU A 324 -8.69 10.27 17.14
C LEU A 324 -9.99 11.09 17.14
N VAL A 325 -10.39 11.63 15.98
CA VAL A 325 -11.69 12.31 15.86
C VAL A 325 -12.84 11.32 15.92
N GLU A 326 -12.70 10.16 15.28
CA GLU A 326 -13.71 9.10 15.33
C GLU A 326 -13.81 8.47 16.72
N SER A 327 -12.69 8.30 17.44
CA SER A 327 -12.69 7.83 18.83
C SER A 327 -13.20 8.86 19.84
N GLY A 328 -13.47 10.10 19.40
CA GLY A 328 -13.94 11.21 20.24
C GLY A 328 -12.86 11.86 21.09
N GLU A 329 -11.59 11.51 20.89
CA GLU A 329 -10.45 12.05 21.66
C GLU A 329 -9.98 13.42 21.13
N LEU A 330 -10.14 13.68 19.84
CA LEU A 330 -9.95 14.99 19.24
C LEU A 330 -11.25 15.52 18.63
N VAL A 331 -11.38 16.84 18.58
CA VAL A 331 -12.36 17.53 17.73
C VAL A 331 -11.64 18.19 16.56
N ARG A 332 -12.28 18.15 15.38
CA ARG A 332 -11.83 18.91 14.22
C ARG A 332 -12.64 20.20 14.08
N GLN A 333 -11.94 21.31 14.02
CA GLN A 333 -12.50 22.65 13.82
C GLN A 333 -12.02 23.21 12.48
N VAL A 334 -12.81 24.13 11.90
CA VAL A 334 -12.41 24.89 10.71
C VAL A 334 -12.06 26.30 11.17
N GLY A 335 -10.82 26.72 11.01
CA GLY A 335 -10.44 28.10 11.36
C GLY A 335 -10.96 29.13 10.35
N ASP A 336 -10.83 30.41 10.68
CA ASP A 336 -11.29 31.52 9.82
C ASP A 336 -10.60 31.55 8.44
N ASP A 337 -9.42 30.95 8.34
CA ASP A 337 -8.64 30.75 7.11
C ASP A 337 -9.11 29.55 6.26
N GLY A 338 -10.10 28.79 6.74
CA GLY A 338 -10.63 27.59 6.11
C GLY A 338 -9.78 26.33 6.33
N VAL A 339 -8.75 26.39 7.16
CA VAL A 339 -7.84 25.26 7.44
C VAL A 339 -8.36 24.44 8.61
N TRP A 340 -8.27 23.12 8.49
CA TRP A 340 -8.62 22.17 9.54
C TRP A 340 -7.59 22.20 10.67
N ARG A 341 -8.12 22.32 11.89
CA ARG A 341 -7.36 22.25 13.13
C ARG A 341 -7.94 21.16 14.02
N PHE A 342 -7.07 20.50 14.75
CA PHE A 342 -7.39 19.43 15.67
C PHE A 342 -7.03 19.87 17.08
N GLN A 343 -7.92 19.59 18.03
CA GLN A 343 -7.75 19.91 19.44
C GLN A 343 -8.27 18.76 20.28
N LEU A 344 -7.70 18.53 21.46
CA LEU A 344 -8.23 17.61 22.45
C LEU A 344 -9.70 17.92 22.73
N THR A 345 -10.55 16.91 22.72
CA THR A 345 -11.94 17.08 23.15
C THR A 345 -11.94 17.49 24.62
N GLU A 346 -12.59 18.61 24.94
CA GLU A 346 -12.84 18.95 26.34
C GLU A 346 -13.75 17.87 26.94
N ASN A 347 -13.21 17.09 27.89
CA ASN A 347 -14.07 16.27 28.74
C ASN A 347 -14.99 17.26 29.47
N VAL A 348 -16.28 17.23 29.15
CA VAL A 348 -17.28 17.72 30.09
C VAL A 348 -17.11 16.82 31.30
N ASP A 349 -16.47 17.33 32.34
CA ASP A 349 -16.40 16.67 33.64
C ASP A 349 -17.80 16.15 33.94
N THR A 350 -17.92 14.84 34.11
CA THR A 350 -19.02 14.25 34.86
C THR A 350 -18.90 14.77 36.29
N ALA A 351 -19.37 15.99 36.51
CA ALA A 351 -19.74 16.50 37.81
C ALA A 351 -20.97 15.71 38.25
N VAL A 352 -20.72 14.51 38.79
CA VAL A 352 -21.66 13.86 39.68
C VAL A 352 -21.62 14.66 40.98
N ALA A 353 -22.61 15.53 41.14
CA ALA A 353 -23.02 16.07 42.42
C ALA A 353 -24.03 15.12 43.07
#